data_AF-R1CS89-F1
#
_entry.id   AF-R1CS89-F1
#
_cell.length_a   1.000
_cell.length_b   1.000
_cell.length_c   1.000
_cell.angle_alpha   90.00
_cell.angle_beta   90.00
_cell.angle_gamma   90.00
#
_symmetry.space_group_name_H-M   'P 1'
#
loop_
_entity.id
_entity.type
_entity.pdbx_description
1 polymer ?
#
loop_
_entity_poly.entity_id
_entity_poly.type
_entity_poly.pdbx_seq_one_letter_code
_entity_poly.pdbx_strand_id
1 'polypeptide(L)'
;MASLTPQPMSPRPTYEEVLRLRAASAKQSAEKMAAAPAAAAPANAPQPPPQPPHPPPPAAASAPAPSPPAVAPAPVAAPAKPVAEPAFTDAEVEVLRTPLAPSEWCGSELHERALAYMRSRRDAAVIADPSLAPTVEMASDLRLWRFLVATAFKGGDAASMYVEALRWRKRNGTDATRADLRAANPSFFTARATSLEKPLLNEQDAAVFAARPRTFFTKSAGGGGELLLDRAGNLLFIEVPASADAAAVCALGADAFLASELRTQELLQLVLDELSTRQDRLVLMFRVLDLAGVSLTPNPFRSSDVKKGEGMVKAAGKEVRDAYPTTTYKNCLINAPAASIAGPIVAALVPKRSRDKTMLLGKDYAGELHSFVAPSSLPKKLGGELDNGNQ
;
A
#
# COMPACT_ATOMS: atom_id res chain seq x y z
N MET A 1 -0.36 2.59 -60.89
CA MET A 1 -1.04 3.58 -60.04
C MET A 1 -2.35 2.97 -59.59
N ALA A 2 -2.47 2.61 -58.30
CA ALA A 2 -3.73 2.17 -57.69
C ALA A 2 -4.07 3.17 -56.58
N SER A 3 -5.21 3.84 -56.71
CA SER A 3 -5.72 4.83 -55.76
C SER A 3 -6.33 4.10 -54.57
N LEU A 4 -5.77 4.31 -53.36
CA LEU A 4 -6.34 3.84 -52.11
C LEU A 4 -7.28 4.92 -51.56
N THR A 5 -8.58 4.75 -51.76
CA THR A 5 -9.61 5.51 -51.04
C THR A 5 -9.65 5.05 -49.57
N PRO A 6 -9.60 5.98 -48.60
CA PRO A 6 -9.68 5.62 -47.19
C PRO A 6 -11.09 5.13 -46.84
N GLN A 7 -11.18 3.94 -46.23
CA GLN A 7 -12.40 3.40 -45.62
C GLN A 7 -12.84 4.31 -44.46
N PRO A 8 -14.14 4.64 -44.34
CA PRO A 8 -14.65 5.43 -43.23
C PRO A 8 -14.52 4.63 -41.92
N MET A 9 -13.82 5.21 -40.94
CA MET A 9 -13.75 4.63 -39.59
C MET A 9 -15.15 4.60 -38.98
N SER A 10 -15.59 3.44 -38.51
CA SER A 10 -16.81 3.33 -37.72
C SER A 10 -16.72 4.23 -36.48
N PRO A 11 -17.79 4.96 -36.13
CA PRO A 11 -17.77 5.85 -34.98
C PRO A 11 -17.48 5.06 -33.70
N ARG A 12 -16.64 5.63 -32.84
CA ARG A 12 -16.33 5.03 -31.53
C ARG A 12 -17.62 5.00 -30.69
N PRO A 13 -17.90 3.90 -30.00
CA PRO A 13 -19.08 3.81 -29.16
C PRO A 13 -19.02 4.88 -28.07
N THR A 14 -20.17 5.51 -27.84
CA THR A 14 -20.36 6.49 -26.79
C THR A 14 -20.23 5.84 -25.41
N TYR A 15 -19.95 6.65 -24.39
CA TYR A 15 -19.83 6.17 -23.01
C TYR A 15 -21.09 5.44 -22.53
N GLU A 16 -22.28 5.89 -22.97
CA GLU A 16 -23.55 5.22 -22.65
C GLU A 16 -23.69 3.86 -23.32
N GLU A 17 -23.20 3.69 -24.55
CA GLU A 17 -23.16 2.39 -25.24
C GLU A 17 -22.20 1.42 -24.55
N VAL A 18 -21.06 1.92 -24.07
CA VAL A 18 -20.10 1.11 -23.27
C VAL A 18 -20.73 0.65 -21.95
N LEU A 19 -21.51 1.52 -21.27
CA LEU A 19 -22.21 1.15 -20.05
C LEU A 19 -23.34 0.13 -20.30
N ARG A 20 -24.10 0.27 -21.39
CA ARG A 20 -25.12 -0.73 -21.78
C ARG A 20 -24.51 -2.08 -22.10
N LEU A 21 -23.39 -2.12 -22.83
CA LEU A 21 -22.68 -3.37 -23.15
C LEU A 21 -22.14 -4.07 -21.89
N ARG A 22 -21.64 -3.31 -20.91
CA ARG A 22 -21.20 -3.85 -19.62
C ARG A 22 -22.36 -4.40 -18.79
N ALA A 23 -23.50 -3.71 -18.76
CA ALA A 23 -24.70 -4.18 -18.07
C ALA A 23 -25.28 -5.46 -18.71
N ALA A 24 -25.27 -5.55 -20.04
CA ALA A 24 -25.69 -6.75 -20.76
C ALA A 24 -24.78 -7.95 -20.47
N SER A 25 -23.45 -7.74 -20.44
CA SER A 25 -22.49 -8.79 -20.10
C SER A 25 -22.63 -9.27 -18.65
N ALA A 26 -22.90 -8.38 -17.69
CA ALA A 26 -23.10 -8.74 -16.30
C ALA A 26 -24.39 -9.56 -16.10
N LYS A 27 -25.46 -9.22 -16.82
CA LYS A 27 -26.72 -10.00 -16.82
C LYS A 27 -26.52 -11.41 -17.39
N GLN A 28 -25.77 -11.52 -18.49
CA GLN A 28 -25.47 -12.82 -19.11
C GLN A 28 -24.61 -13.71 -18.20
N SER A 29 -23.67 -13.14 -17.43
CA SER A 29 -22.88 -13.86 -16.44
C SER A 29 -23.73 -14.35 -15.25
N ALA A 30 -24.67 -13.54 -14.77
CA ALA A 30 -25.56 -13.90 -13.67
C ALA A 30 -26.52 -15.04 -14.05
N GLU A 31 -27.08 -15.01 -15.27
CA GLU A 31 -27.95 -16.06 -15.79
C GLU A 31 -27.20 -17.40 -15.97
N LYS A 32 -25.90 -17.35 -16.30
CA LYS A 32 -25.05 -18.54 -16.44
C LYS A 32 -24.67 -19.17 -15.09
N MET A 33 -24.60 -18.39 -14.02
CA MET A 33 -24.35 -18.88 -12.66
C MET A 33 -25.58 -19.50 -12.02
N ALA A 34 -26.79 -19.04 -12.37
CA ALA A 34 -28.04 -19.59 -11.87
C ALA A 34 -28.41 -20.98 -12.48
N ALA A 35 -27.73 -21.39 -13.56
CA ALA A 35 -28.03 -22.62 -14.30
C ALA A 35 -27.12 -23.83 -13.96
N ALA A 36 -26.25 -23.73 -12.95
CA ALA A 36 -25.35 -24.83 -12.58
C ALA A 36 -26.06 -25.86 -11.66
N PRO A 37 -26.04 -27.17 -11.99
CA PRO A 37 -26.69 -28.19 -11.17
C PRO A 37 -25.89 -28.49 -9.89
N ALA A 38 -26.59 -28.62 -8.76
CA ALA A 38 -26.01 -28.97 -7.47
C ALA A 38 -25.55 -30.44 -7.45
N ALA A 39 -24.26 -30.68 -7.17
CA ALA A 39 -23.70 -32.01 -7.01
C ALA A 39 -23.99 -32.58 -5.62
N ALA A 40 -24.35 -33.87 -5.58
CA ALA A 40 -24.78 -34.64 -4.43
C ALA A 40 -23.65 -34.92 -3.41
N ALA A 41 -24.02 -34.95 -2.12
CA ALA A 41 -23.13 -35.27 -1.00
C ALA A 41 -22.97 -36.79 -0.82
N PRO A 42 -21.78 -37.31 -0.43
CA PRO A 42 -21.61 -38.70 -0.07
C PRO A 42 -21.98 -38.96 1.40
N ALA A 43 -22.65 -40.09 1.60
CA ALA A 43 -23.05 -40.65 2.88
C ALA A 43 -21.93 -41.49 3.52
N ASN A 44 -21.58 -41.20 4.78
CA ASN A 44 -21.28 -42.17 5.85
C ASN A 44 -20.66 -41.44 7.05
N ALA A 45 -21.40 -41.39 8.16
CA ALA A 45 -20.95 -40.87 9.45
C ALA A 45 -20.63 -42.04 10.40
N PRO A 46 -19.46 -42.07 11.06
CA PRO A 46 -19.24 -42.93 12.23
C PRO A 46 -19.80 -42.28 13.51
N GLN A 47 -20.44 -43.09 14.37
CA GLN A 47 -21.02 -42.68 15.66
C GLN A 47 -19.97 -42.26 16.71
N PRO A 48 -20.32 -41.36 17.66
CA PRO A 48 -19.46 -41.02 18.80
C PRO A 48 -19.57 -42.04 19.96
N PRO A 49 -18.48 -42.28 20.73
CA PRO A 49 -18.49 -43.14 21.92
C PRO A 49 -19.15 -42.48 23.16
N PRO A 50 -19.53 -43.28 24.19
CA PRO A 50 -20.42 -42.86 25.28
C PRO A 50 -19.76 -41.96 26.35
N GLN A 51 -20.58 -41.10 26.97
CA GLN A 51 -20.21 -40.15 28.03
C GLN A 51 -19.99 -40.81 29.41
N PRO A 52 -19.00 -40.35 30.22
CA PRO A 52 -18.88 -40.72 31.63
C PRO A 52 -19.79 -39.88 32.57
N PRO A 53 -20.11 -40.39 33.78
CA PRO A 53 -21.18 -39.89 34.64
C PRO A 53 -20.87 -38.60 35.43
N HIS A 54 -21.95 -37.90 35.82
CA HIS A 54 -22.00 -36.58 36.47
C HIS A 54 -21.34 -36.47 37.86
N PRO A 55 -20.74 -35.32 38.21
CA PRO A 55 -20.37 -34.94 39.58
C PRO A 55 -21.52 -34.22 40.35
N PRO A 56 -21.42 -34.12 41.70
CA PRO A 56 -22.54 -33.84 42.65
C PRO A 56 -22.95 -32.34 42.78
N PRO A 57 -24.05 -32.01 43.53
CA PRO A 57 -24.78 -30.74 43.45
C PRO A 57 -24.14 -29.56 44.26
N PRO A 58 -24.65 -28.32 44.12
CA PRO A 58 -23.83 -27.10 44.14
C PRO A 58 -23.59 -26.51 45.53
N ALA A 59 -22.45 -25.82 45.67
CA ALA A 59 -22.16 -24.95 46.80
C ALA A 59 -22.99 -23.65 46.76
N ALA A 60 -23.37 -23.17 47.94
CA ALA A 60 -24.28 -22.04 48.18
C ALA A 60 -23.87 -20.75 47.46
N ALA A 61 -24.84 -20.12 46.79
CA ALA A 61 -24.70 -18.83 46.15
C ALA A 61 -24.47 -17.72 47.19
N SER A 62 -23.34 -17.03 47.08
CA SER A 62 -23.17 -15.71 47.68
C SER A 62 -23.89 -14.67 46.83
N ALA A 63 -24.67 -13.80 47.46
CA ALA A 63 -25.44 -12.75 46.78
C ALA A 63 -24.54 -11.82 45.94
N PRO A 64 -24.97 -11.41 44.73
CA PRO A 64 -24.21 -10.45 43.93
C PRO A 64 -24.22 -9.06 44.58
N ALA A 65 -23.06 -8.40 44.58
CA ALA A 65 -22.95 -6.99 44.95
C ALA A 65 -23.82 -6.12 44.02
N PRO A 66 -24.40 -5.01 44.51
CA PRO A 66 -25.24 -4.14 43.69
C PRO A 66 -24.44 -3.56 42.52
N SER A 67 -25.02 -3.63 41.32
CA SER A 67 -24.46 -3.00 40.12
C SER A 67 -24.28 -1.49 40.35
N PRO A 68 -23.16 -0.89 39.90
CA PRO A 68 -23.00 0.55 39.94
C PRO A 68 -24.10 1.23 39.11
N PRO A 69 -24.57 2.42 39.51
CA PRO A 69 -25.60 3.14 38.76
C PRO A 69 -25.12 3.38 37.33
N ALA A 70 -26.04 3.20 36.37
CA ALA A 70 -25.79 3.47 34.97
C ALA A 70 -25.27 4.90 34.80
N VAL A 71 -24.03 5.03 34.34
CA VAL A 71 -23.44 6.31 33.96
C VAL A 71 -24.26 6.82 32.77
N ALA A 72 -24.90 7.98 32.95
CA ALA A 72 -25.59 8.67 31.86
C ALA A 72 -24.63 8.81 30.66
N PRO A 73 -25.09 8.60 29.42
CA PRO A 73 -24.24 8.79 28.24
C PRO A 73 -23.65 10.19 28.30
N ALA A 74 -22.32 10.27 28.17
CA ALA A 74 -21.62 11.54 28.13
C ALA A 74 -22.27 12.44 27.06
N PRO A 75 -22.47 13.74 27.36
CA PRO A 75 -23.04 14.65 26.37
C PRO A 75 -22.20 14.59 25.11
N VAL A 76 -22.86 14.33 23.98
CA VAL A 76 -22.22 14.36 22.65
C VAL A 76 -21.56 15.74 22.52
N ALA A 77 -20.23 15.76 22.51
CA ALA A 77 -19.48 17.00 22.45
C ALA A 77 -19.98 17.84 21.27
N ALA A 78 -20.28 19.11 21.53
CA ALA A 78 -20.63 20.05 20.48
C ALA A 78 -19.54 20.02 19.39
N PRO A 79 -19.91 20.10 18.10
CA PRO A 79 -18.93 20.03 17.02
C PRO A 79 -17.87 21.11 17.24
N ALA A 80 -16.60 20.69 17.32
CA ALA A 80 -15.48 21.59 17.51
C ALA A 80 -15.54 22.69 16.44
N LYS A 81 -15.33 23.95 16.86
CA LYS A 81 -15.30 25.07 15.91
C LYS A 81 -14.30 24.78 14.79
N PRO A 82 -14.63 25.08 13.51
CA PRO A 82 -13.71 24.88 12.40
C PRO A 82 -12.38 25.62 12.67
N VAL A 83 -11.28 24.90 12.64
CA VAL A 83 -9.94 25.48 12.77
C VAL A 83 -9.61 26.17 11.44
N ALA A 84 -9.15 27.43 11.50
CA ALA A 84 -8.72 28.17 10.32
C ALA A 84 -7.47 27.51 9.70
N GLU A 85 -7.35 27.60 8.37
CA GLU A 85 -6.16 27.08 7.69
C GLU A 85 -4.90 27.84 8.15
N PRO A 86 -3.86 27.12 8.61
CA PRO A 86 -2.63 27.78 9.00
C PRO A 86 -1.88 28.28 7.76
N ALA A 87 -1.55 29.57 7.76
CA ALA A 87 -0.60 30.14 6.83
C ALA A 87 0.80 30.08 7.45
N PHE A 88 1.64 29.16 6.99
CA PHE A 88 3.03 29.07 7.43
C PHE A 88 3.92 29.95 6.56
N THR A 89 4.83 30.68 7.19
CA THR A 89 5.96 31.34 6.54
C THR A 89 6.97 30.32 6.06
N ASP A 90 7.83 30.70 5.10
CA ASP A 90 8.90 29.82 4.61
C ASP A 90 9.82 29.34 5.75
N ALA A 91 10.11 30.21 6.72
CA ALA A 91 10.92 29.86 7.89
C ALA A 91 10.24 28.81 8.78
N GLU A 92 8.92 28.93 9.03
CA GLU A 92 8.16 27.92 9.77
C GLU A 92 8.09 26.61 9.00
N VAL A 93 7.96 26.66 7.66
CA VAL A 93 8.00 25.45 6.82
C VAL A 93 9.34 24.73 6.92
N GLU A 94 10.46 25.45 6.97
CA GLU A 94 11.78 24.84 7.19
C GLU A 94 11.90 24.19 8.58
N VAL A 95 11.32 24.79 9.61
CA VAL A 95 11.22 24.16 10.94
C VAL A 95 10.37 22.89 10.88
N LEU A 96 9.22 22.92 10.23
CA LEU A 96 8.33 21.76 10.05
C LEU A 96 8.97 20.63 9.21
N ARG A 97 9.92 20.96 8.33
CA ARG A 97 10.71 19.98 7.56
C ARG A 97 11.84 19.37 8.38
N THR A 98 12.27 20.04 9.44
CA THR A 98 13.31 19.51 10.32
C THR A 98 12.73 18.33 11.08
N PRO A 99 13.41 17.15 11.09
CA PRO A 99 12.89 15.99 11.79
C PRO A 99 12.66 16.27 13.27
N LEU A 100 11.40 16.16 13.70
CA LEU A 100 10.98 16.15 15.10
C LEU A 100 10.30 14.81 15.40
N ALA A 101 10.57 14.24 16.56
CA ALA A 101 9.99 12.97 16.96
C ALA A 101 8.46 13.07 17.08
N PRO A 102 7.66 12.11 16.56
CA PRO A 102 6.21 12.11 16.71
C PRO A 102 5.73 12.27 18.16
N SER A 103 6.45 11.72 19.14
CA SER A 103 6.13 11.89 20.55
C SER A 103 6.23 13.34 21.03
N GLU A 104 7.02 14.19 20.35
CA GLU A 104 7.28 15.58 20.72
C GLU A 104 6.36 16.58 20.01
N TRP A 105 5.58 16.15 19.00
CA TRP A 105 4.74 17.04 18.20
C TRP A 105 3.69 17.80 19.01
N CYS A 106 3.11 17.15 20.02
CA CYS A 106 2.12 17.78 20.92
C CYS A 106 2.73 18.96 21.72
N GLY A 107 4.05 18.95 21.96
CA GLY A 107 4.77 20.03 22.62
C GLY A 107 5.20 21.16 21.68
N SER A 108 5.07 21.00 20.36
CA SER A 108 5.46 21.99 19.37
C SER A 108 4.24 22.74 18.84
N GLU A 109 4.20 24.05 19.07
CA GLU A 109 3.11 24.92 18.61
C GLU A 109 2.87 24.79 17.09
N LEU A 110 3.93 24.77 16.28
CA LEU A 110 3.81 24.66 14.82
C LEU A 110 3.23 23.31 14.38
N HIS A 111 3.66 22.21 15.00
CA HIS A 111 3.20 20.87 14.66
C HIS A 111 1.73 20.70 15.07
N GLU A 112 1.38 21.09 16.30
CA GLU A 112 0.01 21.01 16.78
C GLU A 112 -0.92 21.92 15.99
N ARG A 113 -0.48 23.12 15.57
CA ARG A 113 -1.28 24.00 14.69
C ARG A 113 -1.60 23.33 13.35
N ALA A 114 -0.64 22.65 12.73
CA ALA A 114 -0.86 21.91 11.49
C ALA A 114 -1.79 20.70 11.68
N LEU A 115 -1.56 19.91 12.74
CA LEU A 115 -2.33 18.71 13.05
C LEU A 115 -3.77 19.03 13.48
N ALA A 116 -3.97 20.06 14.32
CA ALA A 116 -5.29 20.51 14.73
C ALA A 116 -6.17 20.90 13.53
N TYR A 117 -5.59 21.59 12.54
CA TYR A 117 -6.28 21.86 11.28
C TYR A 117 -6.67 20.55 10.56
N MET A 118 -5.72 19.64 10.36
CA MET A 118 -5.98 18.35 9.70
C MET A 118 -7.07 17.53 10.41
N ARG A 119 -7.02 17.43 11.75
CA ARG A 119 -8.05 16.77 12.58
C ARG A 119 -9.41 17.44 12.39
N SER A 120 -9.49 18.77 12.46
CA SER A 120 -10.73 19.52 12.25
C SER A 120 -11.35 19.27 10.87
N ARG A 121 -10.53 19.23 9.80
CA ARG A 121 -11.00 18.96 8.43
C ARG A 121 -11.49 17.52 8.25
N ARG A 122 -10.79 16.55 8.84
CA ARG A 122 -11.24 15.15 8.90
C ARG A 122 -12.58 15.05 9.62
N ASP A 123 -12.69 15.62 10.82
CA ASP A 123 -13.87 15.50 11.66
C ASP A 123 -15.09 16.15 10.97
N ALA A 124 -14.91 17.31 10.33
CA ALA A 124 -15.94 17.92 9.49
C ALA A 124 -16.38 17.01 8.33
N ALA A 125 -15.45 16.32 7.67
CA ALA A 125 -15.77 15.38 6.60
C ALA A 125 -16.52 14.13 7.11
N VAL A 126 -16.16 13.62 8.30
CA VAL A 126 -16.84 12.49 8.95
C VAL A 126 -18.23 12.89 9.45
N ILE A 127 -18.40 14.11 9.96
CA ILE A 127 -19.73 14.63 10.33
C ILE A 127 -20.63 14.71 9.10
N ALA A 128 -20.09 15.15 7.96
CA ALA A 128 -20.83 15.25 6.70
C ALA A 128 -21.14 13.88 6.07
N ASP A 129 -20.23 12.91 6.18
CA ASP A 129 -20.42 11.52 5.76
C ASP A 129 -19.81 10.57 6.80
N PRO A 130 -20.61 10.04 7.74
CA PRO A 130 -20.14 9.15 8.81
C PRO A 130 -19.45 7.88 8.31
N SER A 131 -19.74 7.46 7.08
CA SER A 131 -19.07 6.28 6.48
C SER A 131 -17.63 6.53 6.05
N LEU A 132 -17.14 7.77 6.15
CA LEU A 132 -15.72 8.12 6.01
C LEU A 132 -14.95 8.02 7.32
N ALA A 133 -15.57 7.52 8.40
CA ALA A 133 -14.89 7.32 9.67
C ALA A 133 -13.58 6.53 9.46
N PRO A 134 -12.42 7.09 9.83
CA PRO A 134 -11.13 6.46 9.60
C PRO A 134 -10.93 5.24 10.52
N THR A 135 -10.14 4.27 10.06
CA THR A 135 -9.55 3.27 10.97
C THR A 135 -8.59 3.94 11.98
N VAL A 136 -8.21 3.22 13.03
CA VAL A 136 -7.27 3.73 14.06
C VAL A 136 -5.97 4.26 13.43
N GLU A 137 -5.42 3.54 12.46
CA GLU A 137 -4.20 3.95 11.76
C GLU A 137 -4.42 5.21 10.92
N MET A 138 -5.57 5.30 10.26
CA MET A 138 -5.91 6.48 9.46
C MET A 138 -6.21 7.71 10.32
N ALA A 139 -6.67 7.51 11.54
CA ALA A 139 -6.97 8.58 12.49
C ALA A 139 -5.70 9.16 13.15
N SER A 140 -4.57 8.44 13.09
CA SER A 140 -3.33 8.84 13.76
C SER A 140 -2.75 10.14 13.22
N ASP A 141 -2.14 10.93 14.11
CA ASP A 141 -1.43 12.15 13.72
C ASP A 141 -0.27 11.87 12.78
N LEU A 142 0.41 10.74 12.98
CA LEU A 142 1.44 10.27 12.07
C LEU A 142 0.91 10.16 10.64
N ARG A 143 -0.29 9.60 10.46
CA ARG A 143 -0.91 9.51 9.15
C ARG A 143 -1.23 10.88 8.59
N LEU A 144 -1.83 11.78 9.38
CA LEU A 144 -2.13 13.15 8.95
C LEU A 144 -0.85 13.90 8.54
N TRP A 145 0.22 13.72 9.28
CA TRP A 145 1.52 14.33 9.02
C TRP A 145 2.10 13.92 7.67
N ARG A 146 1.95 12.65 7.26
CA ARG A 146 2.38 12.21 5.92
C ARG A 146 1.74 13.01 4.79
N PHE A 147 0.46 13.40 4.94
CA PHE A 147 -0.24 14.24 3.97
C PHE A 147 0.24 15.69 4.00
N LEU A 148 0.52 16.24 5.18
CA LEU A 148 1.15 17.56 5.31
C LEU A 148 2.51 17.62 4.61
N VAL A 149 3.37 16.62 4.85
CA VAL A 149 4.66 16.49 4.15
C VAL A 149 4.45 16.36 2.63
N ALA A 150 3.38 15.69 2.17
CA ALA A 150 3.06 15.53 0.75
C ALA A 150 2.76 16.80 0.00
N THR A 151 2.17 17.77 0.69
CA THR A 151 1.72 19.02 0.10
C THR A 151 2.63 20.18 0.49
N ALA A 152 3.83 19.88 1.01
CA ALA A 152 4.77 20.87 1.51
C ALA A 152 4.11 21.82 2.53
N PHE A 153 3.33 21.24 3.46
CA PHE A 153 2.61 21.93 4.53
C PHE A 153 1.54 22.92 4.08
N LYS A 154 1.06 22.81 2.83
CA LYS A 154 -0.19 23.45 2.39
C LYS A 154 -1.37 22.71 3.01
N GLY A 155 -1.93 23.28 4.06
CA GLY A 155 -2.96 22.64 4.89
C GLY A 155 -4.20 22.22 4.08
N GLY A 156 -4.76 23.13 3.29
CA GLY A 156 -5.95 22.87 2.48
C GLY A 156 -5.77 21.76 1.46
N ASP A 157 -4.61 21.72 0.80
CA ASP A 157 -4.22 20.64 -0.11
C ASP A 157 -4.07 19.31 0.64
N ALA A 158 -3.41 19.30 1.80
CA ALA A 158 -3.21 18.10 2.62
C ALA A 158 -4.53 17.51 3.09
N ALA A 159 -5.42 18.36 3.63
CA ALA A 159 -6.73 17.95 4.11
C ALA A 159 -7.60 17.41 2.97
N SER A 160 -7.59 18.07 1.81
CA SER A 160 -8.34 17.61 0.63
C SER A 160 -7.82 16.26 0.14
N MET A 161 -6.49 16.10 0.09
CA MET A 161 -5.86 14.85 -0.30
C MET A 161 -6.16 13.71 0.68
N TYR A 162 -6.14 13.99 1.99
CA TYR A 162 -6.47 13.01 3.03
C TYR A 162 -7.94 12.58 2.97
N VAL A 163 -8.88 13.53 2.84
CA VAL A 163 -10.30 13.20 2.73
C VAL A 163 -10.60 12.42 1.45
N GLU A 164 -9.94 12.74 0.33
CA GLU A 164 -10.10 11.94 -0.88
C GLU A 164 -9.52 10.53 -0.72
N ALA A 165 -8.42 10.38 0.02
CA ALA A 165 -7.92 9.05 0.38
C ALA A 165 -8.97 8.26 1.17
N LEU A 166 -9.64 8.85 2.17
CA LEU A 166 -10.74 8.18 2.89
C LEU A 166 -11.87 7.74 1.96
N ARG A 167 -12.29 8.60 1.02
CA ARG A 167 -13.32 8.24 0.03
C ARG A 167 -12.85 7.11 -0.88
N TRP A 168 -11.61 7.17 -1.36
CA TRP A 168 -11.02 6.13 -2.20
C TRP A 168 -10.97 4.80 -1.47
N ARG A 169 -10.58 4.79 -0.19
CA ARG A 169 -10.52 3.58 0.64
C ARG A 169 -11.86 2.91 0.79
N LYS A 170 -12.90 3.69 1.08
CA LYS A 170 -14.29 3.24 1.15
C LYS A 170 -14.73 2.62 -0.17
N ARG A 171 -14.52 3.32 -1.30
CA ARG A 171 -14.90 2.82 -2.65
C ARG A 171 -14.21 1.50 -2.99
N ASN A 172 -12.99 1.28 -2.52
CA ASN A 172 -12.17 0.11 -2.85
C ASN A 172 -12.15 -0.96 -1.75
N GLY A 173 -12.89 -0.80 -0.64
CA GLY A 173 -12.96 -1.80 0.43
C GLY A 173 -11.62 -2.09 1.15
N THR A 174 -10.67 -1.16 1.10
CA THR A 174 -9.29 -1.39 1.58
C THR A 174 -9.14 -1.49 3.11
N ASP A 175 -10.15 -1.14 3.89
CA ASP A 175 -10.13 -1.29 5.35
C ASP A 175 -10.18 -2.77 5.77
N ALA A 176 -10.98 -3.60 5.08
CA ALA A 176 -11.00 -5.04 5.31
C ALA A 176 -9.64 -5.68 5.02
N THR A 177 -9.00 -5.27 3.91
CA THR A 177 -7.64 -5.69 3.56
C THR A 177 -6.62 -5.38 4.67
N ARG A 178 -6.72 -4.21 5.32
CA ARG A 178 -5.81 -3.88 6.44
C ARG A 178 -6.05 -4.77 7.64
N ALA A 179 -7.31 -5.03 7.99
CA ALA A 179 -7.64 -5.93 9.09
C ALA A 179 -7.05 -7.32 8.84
N ASP A 180 -7.19 -7.86 7.63
CA ASP A 180 -6.61 -9.16 7.25
C ASP A 180 -5.09 -9.16 7.34
N LEU A 181 -4.42 -8.12 6.85
CA LEU A 181 -2.95 -7.99 6.92
C LEU A 181 -2.45 -7.94 8.37
N ARG A 182 -3.17 -7.25 9.26
CA ARG A 182 -2.83 -7.22 10.69
C ARG A 182 -3.05 -8.57 11.35
N ALA A 183 -4.20 -9.19 11.10
CA ALA A 183 -4.54 -10.50 11.64
C ALA A 183 -3.55 -11.58 11.18
N ALA A 184 -3.02 -11.46 9.95
CA ALA A 184 -2.01 -12.35 9.41
C ALA A 184 -0.59 -12.09 9.95
N ASN A 185 -0.34 -10.95 10.59
CA ASN A 185 0.98 -10.58 11.14
C ASN A 185 0.90 -10.04 12.59
N PRO A 186 0.30 -10.79 13.53
CA PRO A 186 -0.03 -10.28 14.86
C PRO A 186 1.22 -9.99 15.70
N SER A 187 2.29 -10.79 15.57
CA SER A 187 3.51 -10.57 16.35
C SER A 187 4.21 -9.30 15.89
N PHE A 188 4.17 -9.00 14.59
CA PHE A 188 4.66 -7.72 14.10
C PHE A 188 3.82 -6.57 14.67
N PHE A 189 2.51 -6.52 14.40
CA PHE A 189 1.70 -5.32 14.71
C PHE A 189 1.28 -5.15 16.18
N THR A 190 1.41 -6.19 17.00
CA THR A 190 0.99 -6.16 18.41
C THR A 190 2.15 -6.44 19.35
N ALA A 191 2.93 -7.49 19.09
CA ALA A 191 4.05 -7.90 19.95
C ALA A 191 5.38 -7.22 19.61
N ARG A 192 5.39 -6.30 18.63
CA ARG A 192 6.56 -5.56 18.15
C ARG A 192 7.73 -6.43 17.66
N ALA A 193 7.44 -7.62 17.14
CA ALA A 193 8.43 -8.44 16.45
C ALA A 193 9.04 -7.71 15.24
N THR A 194 10.28 -8.05 14.88
CA THR A 194 11.01 -7.45 13.75
C THR A 194 10.68 -8.06 12.39
N SER A 195 10.01 -9.21 12.39
CA SER A 195 9.63 -9.98 11.20
C SER A 195 8.12 -9.99 10.97
N LEU A 196 7.74 -10.12 9.70
CA LEU A 196 6.38 -10.41 9.27
C LEU A 196 6.21 -11.93 9.17
N GLU A 197 5.14 -12.48 9.74
CA GLU A 197 4.82 -13.90 9.62
C GLU A 197 4.27 -14.25 8.24
N LYS A 198 3.46 -13.36 7.66
CA LYS A 198 2.79 -13.54 6.38
C LYS A 198 2.81 -12.25 5.56
N PRO A 199 3.98 -11.89 4.99
CA PRO A 199 4.13 -10.70 4.15
C PRO A 199 3.37 -10.82 2.81
N LEU A 200 3.02 -12.04 2.41
CA LEU A 200 2.18 -12.34 1.24
C LEU A 200 0.92 -13.04 1.75
N LEU A 201 -0.24 -12.39 1.64
CA LEU A 201 -1.45 -12.82 2.34
C LEU A 201 -2.03 -14.13 1.79
N ASN A 202 -1.82 -14.41 0.51
CA ASN A 202 -2.34 -15.59 -0.19
C ASN A 202 -1.47 -15.98 -1.40
N GLU A 203 -1.83 -17.10 -2.05
CA GLU A 203 -1.12 -17.62 -3.23
C GLU A 203 -1.11 -16.66 -4.42
N GLN A 204 -2.17 -15.87 -4.58
CA GLN A 204 -2.26 -14.86 -5.63
C GLN A 204 -1.19 -13.77 -5.42
N ASP A 205 -0.95 -13.33 -4.18
CA ASP A 205 0.13 -12.38 -3.87
C ASP A 205 1.50 -12.98 -4.18
N ALA A 206 1.70 -14.26 -3.87
CA ALA A 206 2.92 -14.98 -4.23
C ALA A 206 3.13 -15.06 -5.75
N ALA A 207 2.06 -15.31 -6.51
CA ALA A 207 2.11 -15.35 -7.97
C ALA A 207 2.43 -13.96 -8.58
N VAL A 208 1.87 -12.89 -8.04
CA VAL A 208 2.18 -11.51 -8.47
C VAL A 208 3.63 -11.14 -8.13
N PHE A 209 4.12 -11.50 -6.95
CA PHE A 209 5.53 -11.29 -6.58
C PHE A 209 6.49 -12.11 -7.45
N ALA A 210 6.11 -13.30 -7.89
CA ALA A 210 6.89 -14.08 -8.84
C ALA A 210 6.89 -13.45 -10.24
N ALA A 211 5.74 -12.95 -10.71
CA ALA A 211 5.62 -12.26 -12.00
C ALA A 211 6.32 -10.89 -12.02
N ARG A 212 6.43 -10.21 -10.87
CA ARG A 212 7.14 -8.94 -10.74
C ARG A 212 8.07 -8.94 -9.54
N PRO A 213 9.30 -9.48 -9.70
CA PRO A 213 10.23 -9.62 -8.60
C PRO A 213 10.57 -8.30 -7.92
N ARG A 214 10.21 -8.25 -6.64
CA ARG A 214 10.45 -7.13 -5.72
C ARG A 214 10.53 -7.66 -4.30
N THR A 215 11.21 -6.96 -3.41
CA THR A 215 11.22 -7.33 -2.00
C THR A 215 11.42 -6.15 -1.08
N PHE A 216 10.95 -6.30 0.16
CA PHE A 216 11.25 -5.45 1.30
C PHE A 216 11.45 -6.28 2.58
N PHE A 217 11.59 -7.60 2.43
CA PHE A 217 11.78 -8.56 3.50
C PHE A 217 12.68 -9.73 3.07
N THR A 218 13.30 -10.43 4.02
CA THR A 218 14.06 -11.66 3.77
C THR A 218 13.12 -12.85 3.56
N LYS A 219 13.43 -13.80 2.67
CA LYS A 219 12.57 -14.99 2.51
C LYS A 219 12.94 -16.03 3.57
N SER A 220 12.04 -16.39 4.46
CA SER A 220 12.24 -17.49 5.42
C SER A 220 11.65 -18.81 4.90
N ALA A 221 12.22 -19.94 5.33
CA ALA A 221 11.76 -21.28 4.90
C ALA A 221 10.35 -21.65 5.39
N GLY A 222 9.87 -21.02 6.48
CA GLY A 222 8.55 -21.28 7.09
C GLY A 222 7.42 -20.37 6.60
N GLY A 223 7.69 -19.51 5.60
CA GLY A 223 6.83 -18.36 5.34
C GLY A 223 7.13 -17.22 6.31
N GLY A 224 7.13 -15.99 5.80
CA GLY A 224 7.53 -14.82 6.58
C GLY A 224 8.87 -14.22 6.14
N GLY A 225 9.31 -13.21 6.90
CA GLY A 225 10.54 -12.50 6.62
C GLY A 225 10.86 -11.35 7.55
N GLU A 226 12.15 -11.12 7.81
CA GLU A 226 12.63 -9.91 8.46
C GLU A 226 12.57 -8.74 7.48
N LEU A 227 12.17 -7.56 7.95
CA LEU A 227 12.14 -6.36 7.13
C LEU A 227 13.57 -5.94 6.73
N LEU A 228 13.72 -5.51 5.48
CA LEU A 228 14.98 -4.92 5.01
C LEU A 228 14.99 -3.44 5.34
N LEU A 229 16.04 -2.96 5.99
CA LEU A 229 16.20 -1.56 6.37
C LEU A 229 17.48 -0.97 5.79
N ASP A 230 17.47 0.33 5.49
CA ASP A 230 18.70 1.09 5.26
C ASP A 230 19.42 1.37 6.60
N ARG A 231 20.62 1.93 6.54
CA ARG A 231 21.42 2.28 7.74
C ARG A 231 20.76 3.33 8.63
N ALA A 232 19.82 4.10 8.11
CA ALA A 232 19.05 5.07 8.87
C ALA A 232 17.75 4.48 9.45
N GLY A 233 17.46 3.20 9.19
CA GLY A 233 16.25 2.50 9.63
C GLY A 233 15.02 2.72 8.72
N ASN A 234 15.17 3.29 7.53
CA ASN A 234 14.11 3.39 6.53
C ASN A 234 13.83 2.03 5.88
N LEU A 235 12.58 1.79 5.49
CA LEU A 235 12.22 0.54 4.84
C LEU A 235 12.87 0.45 3.46
N LEU A 236 13.71 -0.54 3.25
CA LEU A 236 14.34 -0.81 1.97
C LEU A 236 13.36 -1.58 1.08
N PHE A 237 13.14 -1.07 -0.13
CA PHE A 237 12.31 -1.71 -1.15
C PHE A 237 13.12 -1.87 -2.43
N ILE A 238 13.40 -3.12 -2.80
CA ILE A 238 14.24 -3.49 -3.94
C ILE A 238 13.33 -3.99 -5.06
N GLU A 239 13.57 -3.50 -6.27
CA GLU A 239 12.85 -3.90 -7.48
C GLU A 239 13.81 -4.07 -8.64
N VAL A 240 13.58 -5.10 -9.46
CA VAL A 240 14.35 -5.37 -10.69
C VAL A 240 13.38 -5.36 -11.87
N PRO A 241 13.09 -4.18 -12.47
CA PRO A 241 12.05 -4.06 -13.49
C PRO A 241 12.27 -4.96 -14.70
N ALA A 242 13.52 -5.26 -15.07
CA ALA A 242 13.84 -6.13 -16.19
C ALA A 242 13.49 -7.61 -15.93
N SER A 243 13.38 -8.03 -14.66
CA SER A 243 12.96 -9.39 -14.27
C SER A 243 11.43 -9.56 -14.30
N ALA A 244 10.66 -8.51 -14.60
CA ALA A 244 9.21 -8.59 -14.65
C ALA A 244 8.73 -9.41 -15.86
N ASP A 245 7.94 -10.46 -15.59
CA ASP A 245 7.27 -11.26 -16.60
C ASP A 245 5.90 -10.65 -16.92
N ALA A 246 5.86 -9.79 -17.93
CA ALA A 246 4.62 -9.17 -18.38
C ALA A 246 3.60 -10.19 -18.92
N ALA A 247 4.03 -11.33 -19.46
CA ALA A 247 3.10 -12.36 -19.92
C ALA A 247 2.43 -13.05 -18.73
N ALA A 248 3.17 -13.35 -17.66
CA ALA A 248 2.60 -13.85 -16.41
C ALA A 248 1.64 -12.83 -15.78
N VAL A 249 1.96 -11.54 -15.79
CA VAL A 249 1.02 -10.49 -15.36
C VAL A 249 -0.27 -10.52 -16.18
N CYS A 250 -0.16 -10.67 -17.51
CA CYS A 250 -1.33 -10.79 -18.37
C CYS A 250 -2.17 -12.04 -18.04
N ALA A 251 -1.52 -13.16 -17.73
CA ALA A 251 -2.19 -14.41 -17.37
C ALA A 251 -2.92 -14.34 -16.04
N LEU A 252 -2.39 -13.59 -15.05
CA LEU A 252 -3.07 -13.33 -13.78
C LEU A 252 -4.35 -12.50 -13.96
N GLY A 253 -4.35 -11.60 -14.94
CA GLY A 253 -5.46 -10.69 -15.21
C GLY A 253 -5.41 -9.39 -14.42
N ALA A 254 -6.03 -8.34 -14.97
CA ALA A 254 -5.90 -6.97 -14.48
C ALA A 254 -6.41 -6.78 -13.04
N ASP A 255 -7.59 -7.33 -12.72
CA ASP A 255 -8.21 -7.15 -11.40
C ASP A 255 -7.41 -7.87 -10.31
N ALA A 256 -6.96 -9.09 -10.62
CA ALA A 256 -6.16 -9.88 -9.70
C ALA A 256 -4.80 -9.23 -9.43
N PHE A 257 -4.15 -8.72 -10.48
CA PHE A 257 -2.88 -8.00 -10.36
C PHE A 257 -3.07 -6.70 -9.54
N LEU A 258 -4.07 -5.89 -9.87
CA LEU A 258 -4.35 -4.64 -9.16
C LEU A 258 -4.67 -4.89 -7.68
N ALA A 259 -5.51 -5.88 -7.36
CA ALA A 259 -5.84 -6.21 -5.98
C ALA A 259 -4.59 -6.56 -5.16
N SER A 260 -3.67 -7.34 -5.73
CA SER A 260 -2.40 -7.69 -5.06
C SER A 260 -1.44 -6.49 -4.93
N GLU A 261 -1.37 -5.63 -5.95
CA GLU A 261 -0.61 -4.37 -5.86
C GLU A 261 -1.15 -3.50 -4.72
N LEU A 262 -2.46 -3.32 -4.62
CA LEU A 262 -3.08 -2.55 -3.55
C LEU A 262 -2.83 -3.18 -2.18
N ARG A 263 -3.01 -4.50 -2.02
CA ARG A 263 -2.67 -5.22 -0.77
C ARG A 263 -1.21 -5.00 -0.36
N THR A 264 -0.28 -5.07 -1.31
CA THR A 264 1.15 -4.82 -1.05
C THR A 264 1.38 -3.40 -0.57
N GLN A 265 0.74 -2.41 -1.21
CA GLN A 265 0.86 -1.01 -0.79
C GLN A 265 0.25 -0.76 0.58
N GLU A 266 -0.87 -1.41 0.90
CA GLU A 266 -1.48 -1.35 2.24
C GLU A 266 -0.56 -1.92 3.32
N LEU A 267 0.08 -3.07 3.05
CA LEU A 267 1.05 -3.64 3.97
C LEU A 267 2.24 -2.69 4.19
N LEU A 268 2.78 -2.12 3.11
CA LEU A 268 3.85 -1.13 3.20
C LEU A 268 3.43 0.10 4.02
N GLN A 269 2.19 0.59 3.85
CA GLN A 269 1.66 1.69 4.65
C GLN A 269 1.60 1.37 6.14
N LEU A 270 1.12 0.17 6.48
CA LEU A 270 1.03 -0.29 7.87
C LEU A 270 2.43 -0.47 8.48
N VAL A 271 3.36 -1.08 7.75
CA VAL A 271 4.74 -1.28 8.18
C VAL A 271 5.45 0.06 8.41
N LEU A 272 5.29 1.02 7.49
CA LEU A 272 5.91 2.34 7.65
C LEU A 272 5.39 3.09 8.88
N ASP A 273 4.08 3.00 9.16
CA ASP A 273 3.49 3.62 10.35
C ASP A 273 3.98 2.97 11.64
N GLU A 274 4.00 1.64 11.66
CA GLU A 274 4.49 0.87 12.79
C GLU A 274 5.98 1.14 13.06
N LEU A 275 6.82 1.13 12.03
CA LEU A 275 8.23 1.47 12.16
C LEU A 275 8.43 2.91 12.63
N SER A 276 7.63 3.86 12.14
CA SER A 276 7.73 5.26 12.57
C SER A 276 7.39 5.42 14.05
N THR A 277 6.39 4.68 14.52
CA THR A 277 5.98 4.65 15.93
C THR A 277 7.09 4.03 16.80
N ARG A 278 7.72 2.95 16.35
CA ARG A 278 8.81 2.28 17.10
C ARG A 278 10.10 3.09 17.16
N GLN A 279 10.44 3.77 16.06
CA GLN A 279 11.68 4.54 15.94
C GLN A 279 11.52 6.00 16.38
N ASP A 280 10.30 6.41 16.74
CA ASP A 280 9.95 7.78 17.09
C ASP A 280 10.49 8.81 16.09
N ARG A 281 10.36 8.48 14.81
CA ARG A 281 10.67 9.37 13.68
C ARG A 281 9.79 9.02 12.49
N LEU A 282 9.62 9.93 11.55
CA LEU A 282 8.93 9.59 10.30
C LEU A 282 9.78 8.62 9.46
N VAL A 283 9.42 7.34 9.48
CA VAL A 283 10.02 6.30 8.64
C VAL A 283 9.40 6.37 7.24
N LEU A 284 10.29 6.33 6.26
CA LEU A 284 9.99 6.38 4.84
C LEU A 284 10.64 5.18 4.13
N MET A 285 10.43 5.06 2.84
CA MET A 285 10.89 3.98 1.99
C MET A 285 12.13 4.42 1.20
N PHE A 286 13.23 3.70 1.35
CA PHE A 286 14.39 3.77 0.47
C PHE A 286 14.18 2.78 -0.66
N ARG A 287 14.01 3.26 -1.90
CA ARG A 287 13.78 2.39 -3.05
C ARG A 287 15.08 2.16 -3.82
N VAL A 288 15.42 0.90 -4.09
CA VAL A 288 16.50 0.52 -5.00
C VAL A 288 15.87 -0.09 -6.25
N LEU A 289 16.11 0.52 -7.41
CA LEU A 289 15.65 0.04 -8.71
C LEU A 289 16.86 -0.38 -9.53
N ASP A 290 16.99 -1.67 -9.81
CA ASP A 290 18.04 -2.19 -10.68
C ASP A 290 17.65 -2.08 -12.15
N LEU A 291 18.30 -1.16 -12.87
CA LEU A 291 18.01 -0.90 -14.27
C LEU A 291 18.77 -1.83 -15.23
N ALA A 292 19.53 -2.80 -14.74
CA ALA A 292 20.19 -3.79 -15.59
C ALA A 292 19.14 -4.49 -16.48
N GLY A 293 19.35 -4.47 -17.80
CA GLY A 293 18.44 -5.09 -18.76
C GLY A 293 17.16 -4.31 -19.07
N VAL A 294 16.92 -3.15 -18.44
CA VAL A 294 15.78 -2.31 -18.77
C VAL A 294 15.97 -1.69 -20.15
N SER A 295 15.01 -1.91 -21.06
CA SER A 295 14.96 -1.27 -22.37
C SER A 295 13.75 -0.35 -22.48
N LEU A 296 13.99 0.90 -22.88
CA LEU A 296 12.94 1.86 -23.24
C LEU A 296 12.55 1.81 -24.72
N THR A 297 13.29 1.07 -25.56
CA THR A 297 12.93 0.96 -26.98
C THR A 297 11.73 0.02 -27.11
N PRO A 298 10.61 0.49 -27.71
CA PRO A 298 9.48 -0.37 -27.98
C PRO A 298 9.92 -1.50 -28.89
N ASN A 299 9.82 -2.76 -28.45
CA ASN A 299 10.04 -3.89 -29.32
C ASN A 299 8.73 -4.19 -30.08
N PRO A 300 8.63 -3.92 -31.40
CA PRO A 300 7.39 -4.07 -32.16
C PRO A 300 6.93 -5.54 -32.23
N PHE A 301 7.87 -6.48 -32.11
CA PHE A 301 7.65 -7.93 -32.19
C PHE A 301 7.22 -8.58 -30.87
N ARG A 302 6.98 -7.79 -29.80
CA ARG A 302 6.41 -8.33 -28.55
C ARG A 302 5.04 -8.96 -28.80
N SER A 303 4.80 -10.09 -28.13
CA SER A 303 3.51 -10.79 -28.18
C SER A 303 2.37 -9.89 -27.66
N SER A 304 1.14 -10.24 -28.03
CA SER A 304 -0.07 -9.55 -27.55
C SER A 304 -0.15 -9.54 -26.02
N ASP A 305 0.19 -10.67 -25.40
CA ASP A 305 0.09 -10.84 -23.95
C ASP A 305 1.11 -9.99 -23.20
N VAL A 306 2.35 -9.91 -23.70
CA VAL A 306 3.37 -9.00 -23.14
C VAL A 306 2.88 -7.55 -23.19
N LYS A 307 2.36 -7.09 -24.33
CA LYS A 307 1.84 -5.71 -24.48
C LYS A 307 0.68 -5.43 -23.52
N LYS A 308 -0.23 -6.38 -23.34
CA LYS A 308 -1.35 -6.28 -22.38
C LYS A 308 -0.84 -6.22 -20.94
N GLY A 309 0.08 -7.11 -20.56
CA GLY A 309 0.68 -7.13 -19.23
C GLY A 309 1.39 -5.83 -18.87
N GLU A 310 2.20 -5.28 -19.78
CA GLU A 310 2.82 -3.96 -19.60
C GLU A 310 1.78 -2.86 -19.41
N GLY A 311 0.68 -2.93 -20.16
CA GLY A 311 -0.48 -2.04 -19.99
C GLY A 311 -1.11 -2.15 -18.60
N MET A 312 -1.26 -3.37 -18.08
CA MET A 312 -1.79 -3.62 -16.72
C MET A 312 -0.86 -3.06 -15.64
N VAL A 313 0.45 -3.29 -15.75
CA VAL A 313 1.46 -2.72 -14.81
C VAL A 313 1.37 -1.20 -14.79
N LYS A 314 1.29 -0.57 -15.98
CA LYS A 314 1.18 0.88 -16.10
C LYS A 314 -0.12 1.42 -15.48
N ALA A 315 -1.24 0.73 -15.70
CA ALA A 315 -2.53 1.11 -15.14
C ALA A 315 -2.53 1.02 -13.61
N ALA A 316 -2.08 -0.11 -13.04
CA ALA A 316 -1.98 -0.29 -11.60
C ALA A 316 -1.02 0.73 -10.94
N GLY A 317 0.12 1.02 -11.58
CA GLY A 317 1.06 2.04 -11.12
C GLY A 317 0.47 3.46 -11.12
N LYS A 318 -0.53 3.75 -11.95
CA LYS A 318 -1.28 5.01 -11.89
C LYS A 318 -2.19 5.05 -10.66
N GLU A 319 -3.00 4.01 -10.46
CA GLU A 319 -3.91 3.91 -9.29
C GLU A 319 -3.15 4.02 -7.96
N VAL A 320 -2.05 3.27 -7.81
CA VAL A 320 -1.21 3.29 -6.59
C VAL A 320 -0.64 4.68 -6.32
N ARG A 321 -0.16 5.38 -7.34
CA ARG A 321 0.45 6.72 -7.19
C ARG A 321 -0.55 7.75 -6.66
N ASP A 322 -1.79 7.66 -7.11
CA ASP A 322 -2.85 8.59 -6.77
C ASP A 322 -3.38 8.32 -5.34
N ALA A 323 -3.42 7.04 -4.93
CA ALA A 323 -3.91 6.63 -3.61
C ALA A 323 -2.90 6.77 -2.45
N TYR A 324 -1.60 6.63 -2.71
CA TYR A 324 -0.57 6.57 -1.65
C TYR A 324 0.50 7.68 -1.78
N PRO A 325 0.22 8.91 -1.29
CA PRO A 325 1.23 9.95 -1.22
C PRO A 325 2.39 9.65 -0.25
N THR A 326 3.57 10.19 -0.59
CA THR A 326 4.70 10.41 0.34
C THR A 326 5.19 9.25 1.20
N THR A 327 5.50 8.15 0.55
CA THR A 327 6.21 7.04 1.22
C THR A 327 7.69 7.02 0.89
N THR A 328 8.18 7.81 -0.07
CA THR A 328 9.57 7.71 -0.56
C THR A 328 10.52 8.69 0.14
N TYR A 329 11.57 8.13 0.75
CA TYR A 329 12.75 8.84 1.23
C TYR A 329 13.70 9.18 0.07
N LYS A 330 14.16 8.14 -0.64
CA LYS A 330 15.12 8.22 -1.73
C LYS A 330 14.80 7.16 -2.78
N ASN A 331 15.02 7.47 -4.05
CA ASN A 331 15.05 6.48 -5.13
C ASN A 331 16.50 6.33 -5.60
N CYS A 332 17.08 5.17 -5.42
CA CYS A 332 18.39 4.80 -5.93
C CYS A 332 18.20 3.94 -7.18
N LEU A 333 18.52 4.49 -8.35
CA LEU A 333 18.47 3.78 -9.62
C LEU A 333 19.90 3.35 -9.95
N ILE A 334 20.17 2.05 -9.84
CA ILE A 334 21.49 1.45 -10.06
C ILE A 334 21.56 0.80 -11.44
N ASN A 335 22.77 0.55 -11.93
CA ASN A 335 23.00 0.09 -13.30
C ASN A 335 22.33 1.01 -14.34
N ALA A 336 22.23 2.31 -14.01
CA ALA A 336 21.64 3.28 -14.91
C ALA A 336 22.47 3.35 -16.20
N PRO A 337 21.82 3.43 -17.38
CA PRO A 337 22.53 3.67 -18.63
C PRO A 337 23.16 5.07 -18.62
N ALA A 338 23.97 5.37 -19.64
CA ALA A 338 24.64 6.65 -19.77
C ALA A 338 23.70 7.84 -19.50
N ALA A 339 24.23 8.90 -18.88
CA ALA A 339 23.46 10.03 -18.36
C ALA A 339 22.50 10.68 -19.39
N SER A 340 22.84 10.61 -20.69
CA SER A 340 22.01 11.09 -21.79
C SER A 340 20.67 10.34 -21.95
N ILE A 341 20.55 9.12 -21.44
CA ILE A 341 19.34 8.27 -21.50
C ILE A 341 18.66 8.17 -20.12
N ALA A 342 19.35 8.57 -19.05
CA ALA A 342 18.84 8.47 -17.68
C ALA A 342 17.60 9.34 -17.43
N GLY A 343 17.52 10.54 -18.03
CA GLY A 343 16.39 11.47 -17.86
C GLY A 343 15.02 10.87 -18.23
N PRO A 344 14.85 10.32 -19.45
CA PRO A 344 13.63 9.61 -19.84
C PRO A 344 13.27 8.41 -18.94
N ILE A 345 14.26 7.65 -18.47
CA ILE A 345 14.03 6.51 -17.57
C ILE A 345 13.51 6.98 -16.21
N VAL A 346 14.15 7.99 -15.62
CA VAL A 346 13.66 8.60 -14.37
C VAL A 346 12.25 9.13 -14.55
N ALA A 347 11.97 9.81 -15.66
CA ALA A 347 10.64 10.35 -15.92
C ALA A 347 9.57 9.25 -16.03
N ALA A 348 9.92 8.07 -16.56
CA ALA A 348 9.02 6.94 -16.73
C ALA A 348 8.79 6.14 -15.44
N LEU A 349 9.84 5.91 -14.65
CA LEU A 349 9.81 5.01 -13.49
C LEU A 349 9.55 5.73 -12.16
N VAL A 350 9.91 7.02 -12.06
CA VAL A 350 9.85 7.79 -10.81
C VAL A 350 8.76 8.86 -10.88
N PRO A 351 7.84 8.92 -9.89
CA PRO A 351 6.86 9.99 -9.80
C PRO A 351 7.53 11.38 -9.75
N LYS A 352 6.92 12.39 -10.41
CA LYS A 352 7.48 13.75 -10.50
C LYS A 352 7.93 14.32 -9.15
N ARG A 353 7.11 14.14 -8.10
CA ARG A 353 7.37 14.58 -6.71
C ARG A 353 8.58 13.92 -6.03
N SER A 354 9.08 12.82 -6.61
CA SER A 354 10.17 12.03 -6.03
C SER A 354 11.46 12.12 -6.86
N ARG A 355 11.49 12.93 -7.93
CA ARG A 355 12.66 13.08 -8.82
C ARG A 355 13.82 13.79 -8.13
N ASP A 356 13.54 14.78 -7.30
CA ASP A 356 14.57 15.50 -6.52
C ASP A 356 15.20 14.61 -5.43
N LYS A 357 14.56 13.45 -5.17
CA LYS A 357 15.03 12.40 -4.25
C LYS A 357 15.71 11.25 -5.00
N THR A 358 15.98 11.42 -6.30
CA THR A 358 16.54 10.36 -7.15
C THR A 358 18.06 10.47 -7.24
N MET A 359 18.72 9.35 -6.96
CA MET A 359 20.13 9.11 -7.18
C MET A 359 20.27 8.17 -8.37
N LEU A 360 21.12 8.52 -9.33
CA LEU A 360 21.40 7.74 -10.53
C LEU A 360 22.82 7.23 -10.47
N LEU A 361 22.97 5.92 -10.27
CA LEU A 361 24.26 5.26 -10.16
C LEU A 361 24.50 4.38 -11.39
N GLY A 362 25.70 4.47 -11.94
CA GLY A 362 26.16 3.64 -13.05
C GLY A 362 26.43 2.20 -12.61
N LYS A 363 27.37 1.53 -13.30
CA LYS A 363 27.75 0.14 -12.99
C LYS A 363 28.55 0.02 -11.69
N ASP A 364 29.33 1.03 -11.33
CA ASP A 364 30.15 1.05 -10.11
C ASP A 364 29.38 1.60 -8.90
N TYR A 365 28.11 1.24 -8.77
CA TYR A 365 27.19 1.78 -7.76
C TYR A 365 27.48 1.31 -6.33
N ALA A 366 28.18 0.19 -6.15
CA ALA A 366 28.24 -0.54 -4.89
C ALA A 366 28.75 0.31 -3.72
N GLY A 367 29.83 1.07 -3.90
CA GLY A 367 30.38 1.92 -2.84
C GLY A 367 29.39 2.97 -2.33
N GLU A 368 28.71 3.65 -3.24
CA GLU A 368 27.72 4.67 -2.89
C GLU A 368 26.44 4.05 -2.32
N LEU A 369 25.95 2.94 -2.88
CA LEU A 369 24.81 2.20 -2.32
C LEU A 369 25.11 1.71 -0.89
N HIS A 370 26.31 1.19 -0.64
CA HIS A 370 26.73 0.67 0.67
C HIS A 370 26.87 1.76 1.75
N SER A 371 27.02 3.03 1.34
CA SER A 371 26.98 4.17 2.26
C SER A 371 25.57 4.37 2.87
N PHE A 372 24.53 3.93 2.17
CA PHE A 372 23.14 4.00 2.63
C PHE A 372 22.61 2.68 3.18
N VAL A 373 23.00 1.55 2.60
CA VAL A 373 22.43 0.23 2.91
C VAL A 373 23.54 -0.72 3.34
N ALA A 374 23.33 -1.49 4.40
CA ALA A 374 24.30 -2.51 4.80
C ALA A 374 24.31 -3.68 3.79
N PRO A 375 25.48 -4.26 3.46
CA PRO A 375 25.55 -5.45 2.60
C PRO A 375 24.68 -6.62 3.08
N SER A 376 24.55 -6.79 4.40
CA SER A 376 23.65 -7.79 5.02
C SER A 376 22.16 -7.57 4.74
N SER A 377 21.76 -6.40 4.25
CA SER A 377 20.38 -6.09 3.84
C SER A 377 20.19 -6.09 2.32
N LEU A 378 21.21 -6.47 1.55
CA LEU A 378 21.19 -6.49 0.09
C LEU A 378 21.38 -7.93 -0.45
N PRO A 379 20.72 -8.27 -1.57
CA PRO A 379 21.02 -9.49 -2.33
C PRO A 379 22.46 -9.53 -2.86
N LYS A 380 23.05 -10.72 -2.96
CA LYS A 380 24.39 -10.95 -3.56
C LYS A 380 24.54 -10.32 -4.95
N LYS A 381 23.51 -10.37 -5.79
CA LYS A 381 23.52 -9.77 -7.14
C LYS A 381 23.61 -8.24 -7.14
N LEU A 382 23.27 -7.61 -6.01
CA LEU A 382 23.38 -6.17 -5.79
C LEU A 382 24.58 -5.80 -4.92
N GLY A 383 25.53 -6.72 -4.74
CA GLY A 383 26.73 -6.51 -3.92
C GLY A 383 26.58 -6.80 -2.43
N GLY A 384 25.48 -7.45 -2.02
CA GLY A 384 25.22 -7.80 -0.61
C GLY A 384 25.49 -9.24 -0.22
N GLU A 385 24.89 -9.66 0.88
CA GLU A 385 25.11 -10.98 1.52
C GLU A 385 23.85 -11.87 1.49
N LEU A 386 22.66 -11.28 1.30
CA LEU A 386 21.42 -12.03 1.23
C LEU A 386 21.41 -12.93 0.00
N ASP A 387 20.80 -14.10 0.14
CA ASP A 387 20.53 -14.93 -1.02
C ASP A 387 19.67 -14.18 -2.03
N ASN A 388 19.99 -14.37 -3.31
CA ASN A 388 19.28 -13.67 -4.38
C ASN A 388 17.77 -13.97 -4.38
N GLY A 389 17.34 -15.09 -3.77
CA GLY A 389 15.93 -15.48 -3.73
C GLY A 389 15.31 -15.49 -5.13
N ASN A 390 13.98 -15.46 -5.25
CA ASN A 390 13.31 -15.38 -6.57
C ASN A 390 13.45 -13.99 -7.25
N GLN A 391 14.57 -13.27 -7.08
CA GLN A 391 14.79 -11.97 -7.72
C GLN A 391 15.46 -12.06 -9.09
#